data_AF-A0A8H7YNM2-F1
#
_entry.id   AF-A0A8H7YNM2-F1
#
_cell.length_a   1.000
_cell.length_b   1.000
_cell.length_c   1.000
_cell.angle_alpha   90.00
_cell.angle_beta   90.00
_cell.angle_gamma   90.00
#
_symmetry.space_group_name_H-M   'P 1'
#
loop_
_entity.id
_entity.type
_entity.pdbx_description
1 polymer ?
#
loop_
_entity_poly.entity_id
_entity_poly.type
_entity_poly.pdbx_seq_one_letter_code
_entity_poly.pdbx_strand_id
1 'polypeptide(L)'
;MKRAGEITGFEQVTKPYCIRYGSAKAFNDSSDVTNELQNVMLQHSNINTFVRHYSVGIHVDAQAIVRGLTPQTKLMRFACSMSRSIDPRRPFKLTKEQSDSVNELDCVRMLQDKVNELWKSRDQRCYEYEEAKQQFEQALDDTKDDIPCQKCSNEYDGSLDTNLKRQNRRCTYCKLRKRCKRAEVQHKRAGQAYQRTLRELQSEKRQQRNRMVRENLERYKNDQPVIDSERQLSGKMVDEEVIDVLQRSGYMTPQHLILIDTVLTIPATTVEAEYRRRIAAINAVTAFCDVEEGAPSQRTICLPKKRAAPDVASSTHSKKQKHSLEDETAVVLREAIASVQVDSPDQRPEICFLCVGNPNLQLAKRTKKYHDPGSLTRHFRRKHVDRLGSGFRGSQCNVCGVILENKMHLMNHAESKHGAVSRTPL
;
A
#
# COMPACT_ATOMS: atom_id res chain seq x y z
N MET A 1 15.94 -5.47 -18.14
CA MET A 1 15.32 -4.13 -18.35
C MET A 1 15.46 -3.21 -17.17
N LYS A 2 14.98 -3.55 -15.96
CA LYS A 2 15.16 -2.71 -14.76
C LYS A 2 16.62 -2.29 -14.52
N ARG A 3 17.54 -3.26 -14.54
CA ARG A 3 18.99 -3.04 -14.38
C ARG A 3 19.61 -2.21 -15.51
N ALA A 4 19.08 -2.30 -16.73
CA ALA A 4 19.52 -1.48 -17.85
C ALA A 4 19.11 -0.01 -17.65
N GLY A 5 17.88 0.23 -17.17
CA GLY A 5 17.43 1.58 -16.80
C GLY A 5 18.24 2.23 -15.69
N GLU A 6 18.63 1.43 -14.69
CA GLU A 6 19.51 1.87 -13.59
C GLU A 6 20.92 2.24 -14.10
N ILE A 7 21.47 1.48 -15.06
CA ILE A 7 22.78 1.74 -15.68
C ILE A 7 22.74 3.01 -16.56
N THR A 8 21.65 3.23 -17.30
CA THR A 8 21.50 4.41 -18.17
C THR A 8 21.01 5.66 -17.43
N GLY A 9 20.82 5.59 -16.10
CA GLY A 9 20.40 6.74 -15.28
C GLY A 9 18.93 7.13 -15.43
N PHE A 10 18.04 6.26 -15.94
CA PHE A 10 16.62 6.58 -16.01
C PHE A 10 15.98 6.59 -14.61
N GLU A 11 15.31 7.69 -14.27
CA GLU A 11 14.68 7.91 -12.97
C GLU A 11 13.49 6.97 -12.67
N GLN A 12 12.86 6.44 -13.73
CA GLN A 12 11.75 5.48 -13.64
C GLN A 12 12.22 4.08 -14.01
N VAL A 13 11.66 3.06 -13.34
CA VAL A 13 11.96 1.64 -13.65
C VAL A 13 11.59 1.35 -15.11
N THR A 14 12.60 1.14 -15.95
CA THR A 14 12.41 0.79 -17.36
C THR A 14 11.72 -0.57 -17.48
N LYS A 15 10.45 -0.54 -17.88
CA LYS A 15 9.64 -1.73 -18.20
C LYS A 15 9.65 -1.97 -19.72
N PRO A 16 9.44 -3.21 -20.19
CA PRO A 16 9.29 -3.49 -21.63
C PRO A 16 8.25 -2.57 -22.30
N TYR A 17 7.17 -2.26 -21.59
CA TYR A 17 6.15 -1.32 -22.06
C TYR A 17 6.71 0.07 -22.38
N CYS A 18 7.64 0.61 -21.60
CA CYS A 18 8.20 1.95 -21.82
C CYS A 18 8.96 2.04 -23.16
N ILE A 19 9.69 0.98 -23.52
CA ILE A 19 10.43 0.91 -24.77
C ILE A 19 9.46 0.75 -25.94
N ARG A 20 8.50 -0.18 -25.81
CA ARG A 20 7.44 -0.33 -26.83
C ARG A 20 6.68 0.97 -27.05
N TYR A 21 6.41 1.73 -25.98
CA TYR A 21 5.77 3.03 -26.05
C TYR A 21 6.61 4.06 -26.80
N GLY A 22 7.89 4.20 -26.44
CA GLY A 22 8.81 5.10 -27.12
C GLY A 22 8.97 4.77 -28.61
N SER A 23 9.17 3.49 -28.94
CA SER A 23 9.27 3.00 -30.31
C SER A 23 7.98 3.23 -31.11
N ALA A 24 6.82 2.88 -30.54
CA ALA A 24 5.52 3.11 -31.17
C ALA A 24 5.31 4.58 -31.54
N LYS A 25 5.69 5.49 -30.64
CA LYS A 25 5.61 6.93 -30.89
C LYS A 25 6.57 7.39 -31.99
N ALA A 26 7.80 6.87 -32.01
CA ALA A 26 8.78 7.16 -33.05
C ALA A 26 8.29 6.68 -34.44
N PHE A 27 7.67 5.50 -34.50
CA PHE A 27 7.06 5.00 -35.73
C PHE A 27 5.93 5.89 -36.22
N ASN A 28 5.07 6.37 -35.32
CA ASN A 28 3.96 7.27 -35.67
C ASN A 28 4.39 8.61 -36.25
N ASP A 29 5.54 9.14 -35.80
CA ASP A 29 6.03 10.45 -36.23
C ASP A 29 6.87 10.35 -37.53
N SER A 30 7.17 9.14 -38.02
CA SER A 30 8.00 8.90 -39.20
C SER A 30 7.16 8.94 -40.48
N SER A 31 7.64 9.64 -41.51
CA SER A 31 7.06 9.60 -42.86
C SER A 31 7.19 8.22 -43.52
N ASP A 32 8.14 7.42 -43.07
CA ASP A 32 8.52 6.15 -43.70
C ASP A 32 7.69 4.98 -43.19
N VAL A 33 6.90 5.19 -42.13
CA VAL A 33 6.08 4.16 -41.49
C VAL A 33 4.60 4.52 -41.63
N THR A 34 3.89 3.79 -42.50
CA THR A 34 2.44 3.92 -42.63
C THR A 34 1.72 3.36 -41.39
N ASN A 35 0.46 3.76 -41.19
CA ASN A 35 -0.37 3.27 -40.09
C ASN A 35 -0.53 1.74 -40.10
N GLU A 36 -0.62 1.14 -41.30
CA GLU A 36 -0.72 -0.31 -41.49
C GLU A 36 0.59 -0.99 -41.08
N LEU A 37 1.74 -0.47 -41.54
CA LEU A 37 3.05 -1.01 -41.19
C LEU A 37 3.33 -0.87 -39.69
N GLN A 38 2.99 0.27 -39.11
CA GLN A 38 3.06 0.50 -37.66
C GLN A 38 2.27 -0.56 -36.90
N ASN A 39 1.04 -0.86 -37.33
CA ASN A 39 0.21 -1.88 -36.68
C ASN A 39 0.81 -3.28 -36.82
N VAL A 40 1.41 -3.63 -37.97
CA VAL A 40 2.14 -4.89 -38.14
C VAL A 40 3.35 -4.95 -37.20
N MET A 41 4.17 -3.90 -37.16
CA MET A 41 5.36 -3.80 -36.31
C MET A 41 5.01 -3.90 -34.81
N LEU A 42 3.89 -3.29 -34.41
CA LEU A 42 3.38 -3.35 -33.05
C LEU A 42 2.45 -4.54 -32.80
N GLN A 43 2.22 -5.42 -33.78
CA GLN A 43 1.30 -6.56 -33.69
C GLN A 43 -0.10 -6.16 -33.17
N HIS A 44 -0.62 -5.05 -33.67
CA HIS A 44 -1.98 -4.60 -33.41
C HIS A 44 -2.89 -5.05 -34.55
N SER A 45 -4.06 -5.58 -34.22
CA SER A 45 -5.10 -5.89 -35.20
C SER A 45 -5.85 -4.64 -35.67
N ASN A 46 -5.79 -3.55 -34.91
CA ASN A 46 -6.52 -2.31 -35.20
C ASN A 46 -5.72 -1.10 -34.67
N ILE A 47 -5.72 0.00 -35.45
CA ILE A 47 -5.12 1.28 -35.07
C ILE A 47 -5.68 1.84 -33.74
N ASN A 48 -6.92 1.48 -33.38
CA ASN A 48 -7.52 1.86 -32.10
C ASN A 48 -6.71 1.38 -30.90
N THR A 49 -5.99 0.26 -31.01
CA THR A 49 -5.07 -0.21 -29.96
C THR A 49 -3.90 0.75 -29.81
N PHE A 50 -3.36 1.26 -30.93
CA PHE A 50 -2.34 2.31 -30.91
C PHE A 50 -2.90 3.59 -30.27
N VAL A 51 -4.05 4.07 -30.75
CA VAL A 51 -4.66 5.32 -30.25
C VAL A 51 -4.88 5.26 -28.73
N ARG A 52 -5.43 4.14 -28.24
CA ARG A 52 -5.80 3.97 -26.82
C ARG A 52 -4.60 3.84 -25.87
N HIS A 53 -3.52 3.19 -26.31
CA HIS A 53 -2.41 2.82 -25.42
C HIS A 53 -1.13 3.63 -25.67
N TYR A 54 -0.97 4.18 -26.87
CA TYR A 54 0.27 4.78 -27.35
C TYR A 54 0.10 6.25 -27.81
N SER A 55 -1.08 6.63 -28.34
CA SER A 55 -1.40 8.02 -28.71
C SER A 55 -2.00 8.85 -27.57
N VAL A 56 -1.38 8.77 -26.39
CA VAL A 56 -1.83 9.49 -25.20
C VAL A 56 -1.20 10.89 -25.17
N GLY A 57 -1.86 11.86 -25.79
CA GLY A 57 -1.57 13.30 -25.68
C GLY A 57 -1.18 14.00 -26.98
N ILE A 58 -1.16 15.33 -26.94
CA ILE A 58 -0.82 16.21 -28.06
C ILE A 58 0.63 16.66 -27.89
N HIS A 59 1.52 16.08 -28.69
CA HIS A 59 2.95 16.46 -28.72
C HIS A 59 3.30 17.33 -29.92
N VAL A 60 2.28 17.82 -30.63
CA VAL A 60 2.41 18.74 -31.74
C VAL A 60 2.23 20.17 -31.23
N ASP A 61 2.92 21.10 -31.89
CA ASP A 61 2.76 22.54 -31.67
C ASP A 61 1.49 23.00 -32.39
N ALA A 62 0.33 22.79 -31.76
CA ALA A 62 -0.96 23.07 -32.39
C ALA A 62 -1.07 24.55 -32.80
N GLN A 63 -0.43 25.43 -32.02
CA GLN A 63 -0.40 26.85 -32.29
C GLN A 63 0.39 27.19 -33.56
N ALA A 64 1.62 26.69 -33.70
CA ALA A 64 2.41 26.93 -34.92
C ALA A 64 1.69 26.37 -36.15
N ILE A 65 1.07 25.19 -36.03
CA ILE A 65 0.28 24.58 -37.10
C ILE A 65 -0.87 25.49 -37.51
N VAL A 66 -1.70 25.96 -36.56
CA VAL A 66 -2.84 26.85 -36.85
C VAL A 66 -2.39 28.18 -37.47
N ARG A 67 -1.20 28.66 -37.11
CA ARG A 67 -0.63 29.92 -37.63
C ARG A 67 0.18 29.74 -38.93
N GLY A 68 0.31 28.52 -39.45
CA GLY A 68 1.15 28.24 -40.62
C GLY A 68 2.66 28.45 -40.39
N LEU A 69 3.10 28.43 -39.14
CA LEU A 69 4.51 28.54 -38.74
C LEU A 69 5.15 27.15 -38.65
N THR A 70 6.48 27.09 -38.71
CA THR A 70 7.23 25.85 -38.51
C THR A 70 7.07 25.35 -37.06
N PRO A 71 6.48 24.15 -36.83
CA PRO A 71 6.24 23.61 -35.48
C PRO A 71 7.53 23.33 -34.70
N GLN A 72 7.59 23.70 -33.41
CA GLN A 72 8.74 23.39 -32.54
C GLN A 72 8.64 21.99 -31.93
N THR A 73 8.66 20.95 -32.78
CA THR A 73 8.38 19.55 -32.39
C THR A 73 9.28 19.01 -31.27
N LYS A 74 10.58 19.34 -31.26
CA LYS A 74 11.52 18.87 -30.21
C LYS A 74 11.19 19.49 -28.85
N LEU A 75 10.88 20.78 -28.83
CA LEU A 75 10.55 21.53 -27.62
C LEU A 75 9.20 21.06 -27.06
N MET A 76 8.20 20.91 -27.92
CA MET A 76 6.90 20.33 -27.57
C MET A 76 7.03 18.92 -26.98
N ARG A 77 7.84 18.07 -27.61
CA ARG A 77 8.08 16.71 -27.12
C ARG A 77 8.72 16.73 -25.73
N PHE A 78 9.69 17.61 -25.49
CA PHE A 78 10.32 17.78 -24.18
C PHE A 78 9.29 18.22 -23.12
N ALA A 79 8.60 19.33 -23.36
CA ALA A 79 7.62 19.90 -22.44
C ALA A 79 6.46 18.94 -22.11
N CYS A 80 5.91 18.24 -23.13
CA CYS A 80 4.78 17.32 -22.96
C CYS A 80 5.18 15.93 -22.44
N SER A 81 6.44 15.51 -22.57
CA SER A 81 6.88 14.18 -22.12
C SER A 81 7.17 14.12 -20.61
N MET A 82 7.71 15.20 -20.04
CA MET A 82 8.12 15.25 -18.63
C MET A 82 6.95 15.57 -17.68
N SER A 83 5.98 16.36 -18.15
CA SER A 83 4.88 16.89 -17.34
C SER A 83 3.82 15.84 -16.98
N ARG A 84 3.61 14.78 -17.77
CA ARG A 84 2.48 13.84 -17.56
C ARG A 84 2.59 12.89 -16.38
N SER A 85 3.80 12.43 -16.01
CA SER A 85 3.97 11.63 -14.79
C SER A 85 3.96 12.47 -13.52
N ILE A 86 4.09 13.79 -13.67
CA ILE A 86 4.21 14.77 -12.59
C ILE A 86 2.93 15.62 -12.49
N ASP A 87 2.04 15.56 -13.49
CA ASP A 87 0.78 16.31 -13.52
C ASP A 87 -0.04 16.03 -12.27
N PRO A 88 -0.21 17.04 -11.38
CA PRO A 88 -0.94 16.89 -10.13
C PRO A 88 -2.42 16.57 -10.35
N ARG A 89 -2.96 16.86 -11.54
CA ARG A 89 -4.36 16.61 -11.90
C ARG A 89 -4.61 15.19 -12.36
N ARG A 90 -3.56 14.43 -12.68
CA ARG A 90 -3.71 13.04 -13.07
C ARG A 90 -4.33 12.26 -11.91
N PRO A 91 -5.56 11.70 -12.05
CA PRO A 91 -6.24 11.06 -10.92
C PRO A 91 -5.53 9.74 -10.56
N PHE A 92 -4.77 9.73 -9.46
CA PHE A 92 -4.17 8.51 -8.90
C PHE A 92 -4.89 8.02 -7.64
N LYS A 93 -5.75 8.87 -7.07
CA LYS A 93 -6.59 8.60 -5.90
C LYS A 93 -7.96 9.22 -6.11
N LEU A 94 -8.97 8.64 -5.46
CA LEU A 94 -10.28 9.28 -5.37
C LEU A 94 -10.20 10.50 -4.45
N THR A 95 -10.97 11.53 -4.78
CA THR A 95 -11.24 12.63 -3.84
C THR A 95 -12.00 12.08 -2.63
N LYS A 96 -12.05 12.86 -1.54
CA LYS A 96 -12.81 12.47 -0.35
C LYS A 96 -14.29 12.25 -0.71
N GLU A 97 -14.88 13.21 -1.43
CA GLU A 97 -16.26 13.16 -1.92
C GLU A 97 -16.53 11.91 -2.77
N GLN A 98 -15.63 11.58 -3.70
CA GLN A 98 -15.74 10.37 -4.52
C GLN A 98 -15.60 9.08 -3.70
N SER A 99 -14.71 9.08 -2.70
CA SER A 99 -14.57 7.95 -1.79
C SER A 99 -15.82 7.75 -0.93
N ASP A 100 -16.46 8.85 -0.53
CA ASP A 100 -17.67 8.85 0.29
C ASP A 100 -18.89 8.43 -0.53
N SER A 101 -19.02 8.88 -1.78
CA SER A 101 -20.11 8.47 -2.67
C SER A 101 -20.13 6.97 -2.99
N VAL A 102 -18.99 6.29 -2.93
CA VAL A 102 -18.93 4.81 -3.05
C VAL A 102 -19.69 4.12 -1.90
N ASN A 103 -19.74 4.73 -0.70
CA ASN A 103 -20.51 4.16 0.41
C ASN A 103 -22.03 4.31 0.22
N GLU A 104 -22.45 5.29 -0.59
CA GLU A 104 -23.86 5.56 -0.88
C GLU A 104 -24.45 4.67 -1.98
N LEU A 105 -23.61 3.89 -2.68
CA LEU A 105 -24.06 2.97 -3.72
C LEU A 105 -24.99 1.88 -3.15
N ASP A 106 -26.12 1.63 -3.81
CA ASP A 106 -27.13 0.65 -3.36
C ASP A 106 -26.53 -0.73 -3.06
N CYS A 107 -25.64 -1.23 -3.92
CA CYS A 107 -24.99 -2.52 -3.70
C CYS A 107 -24.14 -2.55 -2.42
N VAL A 108 -23.49 -1.43 -2.08
CA VAL A 108 -22.66 -1.30 -0.88
C VAL A 108 -23.55 -1.12 0.35
N ARG A 109 -24.62 -0.34 0.26
CA ARG A 109 -25.61 -0.14 1.33
C ARG A 109 -26.31 -1.45 1.69
N MET A 110 -26.81 -2.19 0.71
CA MET A 110 -27.43 -3.51 0.93
C MET A 110 -26.48 -4.49 1.64
N LEU A 111 -25.20 -4.52 1.25
CA LEU A 111 -24.21 -5.35 1.93
C LEU A 111 -23.91 -4.84 3.35
N GLN A 112 -23.87 -3.54 3.56
CA GLN A 112 -23.67 -2.93 4.87
C GLN A 112 -24.81 -3.29 5.84
N ASP A 113 -26.05 -3.20 5.38
CA ASP A 113 -27.25 -3.57 6.16
C ASP A 113 -27.23 -5.05 6.51
N LYS A 114 -26.92 -5.91 5.53
CA LYS A 114 -26.77 -7.36 5.75
C LYS A 114 -25.66 -7.68 6.76
N VAL A 115 -24.53 -6.96 6.73
CA VAL A 115 -23.46 -7.12 7.73
C VAL A 115 -23.97 -6.71 9.12
N ASN A 116 -24.74 -5.63 9.23
CA ASN A 116 -25.30 -5.16 10.49
C ASN A 116 -26.31 -6.16 11.07
N GLU A 117 -27.16 -6.75 10.24
CA GLU A 117 -28.10 -7.81 10.65
C GLU A 117 -27.37 -9.08 11.12
N LEU A 118 -26.37 -9.54 10.36
CA LEU A 118 -25.57 -10.70 10.72
C LEU A 118 -24.74 -10.45 11.98
N TRP A 119 -24.27 -9.22 12.20
CA TRP A 119 -23.60 -8.82 13.42
C TRP A 119 -24.51 -8.99 14.64
N LYS A 120 -25.74 -8.44 14.58
CA LYS A 120 -26.76 -8.61 15.64
C LYS A 120 -27.08 -10.09 15.88
N SER A 121 -27.27 -10.85 14.81
CA SER A 121 -27.56 -12.29 14.90
C SER A 121 -26.40 -13.07 15.54
N ARG A 122 -25.16 -12.78 15.16
CA ARG A 122 -23.96 -13.39 15.75
C ARG A 122 -23.86 -13.09 17.25
N ASP A 123 -24.07 -11.84 17.64
CA ASP A 123 -23.96 -11.42 19.04
C ASP A 123 -25.04 -12.08 19.89
N GLN A 124 -26.28 -12.15 19.38
CA GLN A 124 -27.35 -12.92 20.02
C GLN A 124 -26.98 -14.40 20.22
N ARG A 125 -26.39 -15.05 19.20
CA ARG A 125 -25.91 -16.44 19.31
C ARG A 125 -24.73 -16.60 20.28
N CYS A 126 -23.91 -15.56 20.43
CA CYS A 126 -22.82 -15.55 21.41
C CYS A 126 -23.39 -15.59 22.82
N TYR A 127 -24.36 -14.72 23.13
CA TYR A 127 -25.06 -14.71 24.41
C TYR A 127 -25.76 -16.05 24.70
N GLU A 128 -26.50 -16.61 23.74
CA GLU A 128 -27.16 -17.92 23.89
C GLU A 128 -26.17 -19.06 24.19
N TYR A 129 -24.97 -19.01 23.57
CA TYR A 129 -23.91 -19.98 23.81
C TYR A 129 -23.29 -19.81 25.19
N GLU A 130 -23.00 -18.59 25.61
CA GLU A 130 -22.46 -18.28 26.95
C GLU A 130 -23.43 -18.70 28.05
N GLU A 131 -24.72 -18.41 27.90
CA GLU A 131 -25.77 -18.83 28.83
C GLU A 131 -25.88 -20.37 28.90
N ALA A 132 -25.90 -21.05 27.75
CA ALA A 132 -25.97 -22.50 27.69
C ALA A 132 -24.71 -23.18 28.26
N LYS A 133 -23.55 -22.52 28.14
CA LYS A 133 -22.29 -22.97 28.73
C LYS A 133 -22.32 -22.83 30.25
N GLN A 134 -22.74 -21.67 30.77
CA GLN A 134 -22.90 -21.44 32.21
C GLN A 134 -23.87 -22.42 32.85
N GLN A 135 -25.04 -22.66 32.23
CA GLN A 135 -26.01 -23.65 32.72
C GLN A 135 -25.44 -25.07 32.75
N PHE A 136 -24.57 -25.41 31.80
CA PHE A 136 -23.91 -26.71 31.76
C PHE A 136 -22.81 -26.85 32.83
N GLU A 137 -22.05 -25.78 33.08
CA GLU A 137 -21.02 -25.71 34.13
C GLU A 137 -21.64 -25.74 35.53
N GLN A 138 -22.71 -24.97 35.77
CA GLN A 138 -23.47 -25.02 37.03
C GLN A 138 -24.02 -26.44 37.30
N ALA A 139 -24.60 -27.08 36.29
CA ALA A 139 -25.08 -28.45 36.42
C ALA A 139 -23.97 -29.48 36.68
N LEU A 140 -22.71 -29.21 36.28
CA LEU A 140 -21.56 -30.05 36.63
C LEU A 140 -21.18 -29.89 38.10
N ASP A 141 -21.30 -28.69 38.66
CA ASP A 141 -21.00 -28.42 40.05
C ASP A 141 -22.07 -28.96 41.01
N ASP A 142 -23.35 -28.85 40.64
CA ASP A 142 -24.49 -29.33 41.44
C ASP A 142 -24.60 -30.86 41.50
N THR A 143 -24.01 -31.59 40.55
CA THR A 143 -24.15 -33.06 40.41
C THR A 143 -22.93 -33.85 40.88
N LYS A 144 -22.00 -33.22 41.62
CA LYS A 144 -20.82 -33.92 42.19
C LYS A 144 -21.19 -35.12 43.09
N ASP A 145 -22.42 -35.16 43.62
CA ASP A 145 -22.92 -36.21 44.52
C ASP A 145 -23.90 -37.22 43.85
N ASP A 146 -24.27 -37.03 42.58
CA ASP A 146 -25.27 -37.87 41.88
C ASP A 146 -24.65 -38.70 40.74
N ILE A 147 -24.96 -40.00 40.70
CA ILE A 147 -24.42 -40.99 39.75
C ILE A 147 -24.67 -40.54 38.30
N PRO A 148 -23.62 -40.26 37.49
CA PRO A 148 -23.78 -39.89 36.09
C PRO A 148 -24.37 -41.05 35.29
N CYS A 149 -25.14 -40.72 34.25
CA CYS A 149 -25.56 -41.71 33.26
C CYS A 149 -24.33 -42.46 32.69
N GLN A 150 -24.46 -43.72 32.25
CA GLN A 150 -23.34 -44.52 31.73
C GLN A 150 -22.61 -43.91 30.50
N LYS A 151 -23.19 -42.87 29.86
CA LYS A 151 -22.57 -42.06 28.78
C LYS A 151 -21.89 -40.76 29.26
N CYS A 152 -22.09 -40.43 30.52
CA CYS A 152 -21.60 -39.26 31.24
C CYS A 152 -20.30 -39.60 31.99
N SER A 153 -20.11 -40.87 32.34
CA SER A 153 -18.84 -41.49 32.75
C SER A 153 -17.96 -41.72 31.51
N ASN A 154 -16.65 -41.46 31.61
CA ASN A 154 -15.70 -41.54 30.48
C ASN A 154 -15.34 -42.97 30.01
N GLU A 155 -16.00 -44.01 30.54
CA GLU A 155 -15.79 -45.41 30.20
C GLU A 155 -17.04 -45.98 29.51
N TYR A 156 -17.14 -45.88 28.17
CA TYR A 156 -18.06 -46.76 27.45
C TYR A 156 -17.75 -46.96 25.96
N ASP A 157 -17.75 -48.23 25.61
CA ASP A 157 -17.46 -48.91 24.36
C ASP A 157 -18.76 -49.35 23.67
N GLY A 158 -19.26 -48.48 22.80
CA GLY A 158 -19.88 -48.81 21.50
C GLY A 158 -21.15 -49.66 21.37
N SER A 159 -21.51 -50.54 22.30
CA SER A 159 -22.60 -51.52 22.12
C SER A 159 -23.74 -51.24 23.10
N LEU A 160 -24.91 -50.77 22.62
CA LEU A 160 -26.10 -50.68 23.50
C LEU A 160 -27.42 -51.08 22.84
N ASP A 161 -28.09 -51.93 23.62
CA ASP A 161 -29.46 -52.41 23.58
C ASP A 161 -30.52 -51.28 23.59
N THR A 162 -31.72 -51.58 23.10
CA THR A 162 -32.75 -50.59 22.73
C THR A 162 -33.42 -49.88 23.91
N ASN A 163 -33.41 -50.47 25.10
CA ASN A 163 -34.05 -49.91 26.31
C ASN A 163 -33.24 -48.78 26.99
N LEU A 164 -31.90 -48.82 26.98
CA LEU A 164 -31.07 -47.75 27.57
C LEU A 164 -31.16 -46.43 26.78
N LYS A 165 -31.51 -46.47 25.47
CA LYS A 165 -31.74 -45.25 24.67
C LYS A 165 -32.93 -44.41 25.19
N ARG A 166 -33.91 -45.03 25.87
CA ARG A 166 -35.09 -44.34 26.43
C ARG A 166 -34.80 -43.62 27.75
N GLN A 167 -34.06 -44.24 28.69
CA GLN A 167 -33.59 -43.55 29.92
C GLN A 167 -32.63 -42.39 29.60
N ASN A 168 -31.80 -42.53 28.56
CA ASN A 168 -30.88 -41.51 28.08
C ASN A 168 -31.54 -40.25 27.48
N ARG A 169 -32.84 -40.29 27.13
CA ARG A 169 -33.62 -39.08 26.76
C ARG A 169 -34.11 -38.30 27.97
N ARG A 170 -34.08 -38.88 29.18
CA ARG A 170 -34.54 -38.23 30.42
C ARG A 170 -33.41 -37.53 31.19
N CYS A 171 -32.15 -38.00 31.07
CA CYS A 171 -30.99 -37.41 31.75
C CYS A 171 -30.79 -35.91 31.43
N THR A 172 -30.82 -35.07 32.46
CA THR A 172 -30.67 -33.61 32.39
C THR A 172 -29.30 -33.21 31.86
N TYR A 173 -28.22 -33.84 32.34
CA TYR A 173 -26.85 -33.58 31.90
C TYR A 173 -26.63 -33.79 30.38
N CYS A 174 -27.08 -34.93 29.85
CA CYS A 174 -26.99 -35.21 28.42
C CYS A 174 -27.80 -34.24 27.56
N LYS A 175 -28.90 -33.66 28.08
CA LYS A 175 -29.68 -32.61 27.41
C LYS A 175 -28.92 -31.29 27.40
N LEU A 176 -28.37 -30.87 28.54
CA LEU A 176 -27.58 -29.64 28.67
C LEU A 176 -26.31 -29.68 27.80
N ARG A 177 -25.56 -30.80 27.82
CA ARG A 177 -24.39 -31.02 26.94
C ARG A 177 -24.75 -30.88 25.45
N LYS A 178 -25.89 -31.46 25.03
CA LYS A 178 -26.38 -31.33 23.64
C LYS A 178 -26.81 -29.89 23.32
N ARG A 179 -27.45 -29.19 24.25
CA ARG A 179 -27.85 -27.78 24.08
C ARG A 179 -26.63 -26.88 23.91
N CYS A 180 -25.64 -26.99 24.81
CA CYS A 180 -24.38 -26.26 24.73
C CYS A 180 -23.65 -26.51 23.39
N LYS A 181 -23.49 -27.78 22.98
CA LYS A 181 -22.90 -28.12 21.66
C LYS A 181 -23.69 -27.55 20.47
N ARG A 182 -25.02 -27.55 20.53
CA ARG A 182 -25.86 -26.97 19.46
C ARG A 182 -25.69 -25.44 19.38
N ALA A 183 -25.68 -24.76 20.53
CA ALA A 183 -25.46 -23.32 20.61
C ALA A 183 -24.05 -22.95 20.10
N GLU A 184 -23.02 -23.73 20.45
CA GLU A 184 -21.66 -23.55 19.95
C GLU A 184 -21.59 -23.63 18.42
N VAL A 185 -22.21 -24.65 17.81
CA VAL A 185 -22.25 -24.82 16.35
C VAL A 185 -23.00 -23.66 15.68
N GLN A 186 -24.11 -23.21 16.26
CA GLN A 186 -24.88 -22.08 15.75
C GLN A 186 -24.09 -20.76 15.81
N HIS A 187 -23.42 -20.49 16.94
CA HIS A 187 -22.54 -19.34 17.11
C HIS A 187 -21.39 -19.36 16.07
N LYS A 188 -20.70 -20.51 15.91
CA LYS A 188 -19.64 -20.65 14.90
C LYS A 188 -20.16 -20.40 13.48
N ARG A 189 -21.33 -20.94 13.12
CA ARG A 189 -21.95 -20.72 11.80
C ARG A 189 -22.32 -19.26 11.58
N ALA A 190 -22.90 -18.59 12.59
CA ALA A 190 -23.23 -17.17 12.51
C ALA A 190 -21.96 -16.30 12.36
N GLY A 191 -20.90 -16.61 13.11
CA GLY A 191 -19.61 -15.95 12.97
C GLY A 191 -18.98 -16.12 11.58
N GLN A 192 -19.04 -17.33 11.02
CA GLN A 192 -18.56 -17.60 9.66
C GLN A 192 -19.37 -16.84 8.59
N ALA A 193 -20.70 -16.80 8.72
CA ALA A 193 -21.58 -16.06 7.83
C ALA A 193 -21.28 -14.56 7.87
N TYR A 194 -21.17 -13.98 9.07
CA TYR A 194 -20.80 -12.59 9.28
C TYR A 194 -19.44 -12.25 8.62
N GLN A 195 -18.41 -13.07 8.88
CA GLN A 195 -17.07 -12.85 8.31
C GLN A 195 -17.07 -12.96 6.77
N ARG A 196 -17.87 -13.86 6.20
CA ARG A 196 -18.00 -13.99 4.75
C ARG A 196 -18.57 -12.72 4.13
N THR A 197 -19.70 -12.24 4.64
CA THR A 197 -20.35 -11.02 4.13
C THR A 197 -19.51 -9.77 4.40
N LEU A 198 -18.76 -9.71 5.50
CA LEU A 198 -17.82 -8.62 5.75
C LEU A 198 -16.70 -8.57 4.68
N ARG A 199 -16.18 -9.72 4.25
CA ARG A 199 -15.19 -9.80 3.15
C ARG A 199 -15.80 -9.41 1.80
N GLU A 200 -17.05 -9.81 1.54
CA GLU A 200 -17.80 -9.40 0.35
C GLU A 200 -17.95 -7.88 0.30
N LEU A 201 -18.40 -7.26 1.38
CA LEU A 201 -18.52 -5.79 1.51
C LEU A 201 -17.18 -5.08 1.23
N GLN A 202 -16.09 -5.54 1.83
CA GLN A 202 -14.76 -4.95 1.61
C GLN A 202 -14.28 -5.10 0.17
N SER A 203 -14.54 -6.26 -0.43
CA SER A 203 -14.18 -6.55 -1.83
C SER A 203 -14.98 -5.68 -2.79
N GLU A 204 -16.29 -5.53 -2.54
CA GLU A 204 -17.18 -4.69 -3.33
C GLU A 204 -16.79 -3.22 -3.22
N LYS A 205 -16.57 -2.69 -2.01
CA LYS A 205 -16.06 -1.32 -1.81
C LYS A 205 -14.75 -1.10 -2.57
N ARG A 206 -13.83 -2.06 -2.54
CA ARG A 206 -12.56 -1.97 -3.28
C ARG A 206 -12.78 -2.00 -4.79
N GLN A 207 -13.67 -2.86 -5.29
CA GLN A 207 -14.02 -2.96 -6.70
C GLN A 207 -14.65 -1.67 -7.22
N GLN A 208 -15.60 -1.10 -6.48
CA GLN A 208 -16.25 0.16 -6.83
C GLN A 208 -15.26 1.33 -6.82
N ARG A 209 -14.37 1.42 -5.82
CA ARG A 209 -13.28 2.40 -5.82
C ARG A 209 -12.38 2.26 -7.03
N ASN A 210 -11.96 1.03 -7.37
CA ASN A 210 -11.11 0.77 -8.53
C ASN A 210 -11.82 1.07 -9.85
N ARG A 211 -13.12 0.81 -9.96
CA ARG A 211 -13.95 1.19 -11.11
C ARG A 211 -13.95 2.70 -11.27
N MET A 212 -14.26 3.44 -10.21
CA MET A 212 -14.29 4.91 -10.24
C MET A 212 -12.92 5.52 -10.54
N VAL A 213 -11.82 4.97 -10.01
CA VAL A 213 -10.46 5.42 -10.37
C VAL A 213 -10.20 5.21 -11.86
N ARG A 214 -10.63 4.07 -12.43
CA ARG A 214 -10.49 3.81 -13.88
C ARG A 214 -11.32 4.79 -14.70
N GLU A 215 -12.57 5.04 -14.31
CA GLU A 215 -13.45 6.00 -15.00
C GLU A 215 -12.88 7.42 -14.95
N ASN A 216 -12.35 7.85 -13.80
CA ASN A 216 -11.67 9.14 -13.68
C ASN A 216 -10.42 9.21 -14.55
N LEU A 217 -9.64 8.12 -14.61
CA LEU A 217 -8.45 8.06 -15.46
C LEU A 217 -8.81 8.09 -16.94
N GLU A 218 -9.89 7.41 -17.36
CA GLU A 218 -10.36 7.45 -18.75
C GLU A 218 -10.91 8.83 -19.12
N ARG A 219 -11.70 9.46 -18.24
CA ARG A 219 -12.12 10.87 -18.42
C ARG A 219 -10.92 11.79 -18.60
N TYR A 220 -9.96 11.74 -17.68
CA TYR A 220 -8.71 12.49 -17.80
C TYR A 220 -7.99 12.21 -19.13
N LYS A 221 -7.88 10.96 -19.58
CA LYS A 221 -7.22 10.65 -20.86
C LYS A 221 -7.93 11.27 -22.07
N ASN A 222 -9.25 11.39 -22.03
CA ASN A 222 -10.05 11.93 -23.12
C ASN A 222 -10.09 13.47 -23.10
N ASP A 223 -10.22 14.05 -21.90
CA ASP A 223 -10.42 15.48 -21.72
C ASP A 223 -9.09 16.24 -21.74
N GLN A 224 -8.01 15.67 -21.19
CA GLN A 224 -6.72 16.33 -21.07
C GLN A 224 -6.13 16.77 -22.44
N PRO A 225 -6.18 15.97 -23.52
CA PRO A 225 -5.77 16.44 -24.85
C PRO A 225 -6.50 17.70 -25.31
N VAL A 226 -7.81 17.80 -25.07
CA VAL A 226 -8.60 18.98 -25.46
C VAL A 226 -8.17 20.19 -24.63
N ILE A 227 -8.03 20.01 -23.31
CA ILE A 227 -7.54 21.05 -22.39
C ILE A 227 -6.15 21.54 -22.80
N ASP A 228 -5.24 20.63 -23.14
CA ASP A 228 -3.87 20.95 -23.59
C ASP A 228 -3.88 21.74 -24.92
N SER A 229 -4.75 21.37 -25.87
CA SER A 229 -4.96 22.11 -27.13
C SER A 229 -5.46 23.54 -26.90
N GLU A 230 -6.54 23.70 -26.12
CA GLU A 230 -7.13 25.01 -25.85
C GLU A 230 -6.13 25.94 -25.14
N ARG A 231 -5.29 25.37 -24.28
CA ARG A 231 -4.18 26.06 -23.62
C ARG A 231 -3.10 26.54 -24.57
N GLN A 232 -2.65 25.69 -25.49
CA GLN A 232 -1.71 26.09 -26.53
C GLN A 232 -2.29 27.23 -27.39
N LEU A 233 -3.59 27.18 -27.70
CA LEU A 233 -4.25 28.20 -28.50
C LEU A 233 -4.48 29.52 -27.74
N SER A 234 -4.70 29.45 -26.42
CA SER A 234 -4.84 30.63 -25.53
C SER A 234 -3.50 31.21 -25.06
N GLY A 235 -2.40 30.48 -25.29
CA GLY A 235 -1.04 30.94 -25.07
C GLY A 235 -0.44 30.73 -23.71
N LYS A 236 -1.00 29.78 -22.97
CA LYS A 236 -0.50 29.33 -21.69
C LYS A 236 -0.09 27.88 -21.82
N MET A 237 1.18 27.64 -22.12
CA MET A 237 1.67 26.29 -22.43
C MET A 237 1.95 25.42 -21.20
N VAL A 238 2.33 26.04 -20.08
CA VAL A 238 2.55 25.33 -18.81
C VAL A 238 1.53 25.84 -17.81
N ASP A 239 0.92 24.92 -17.08
CA ASP A 239 -0.04 25.29 -16.05
C ASP A 239 0.64 25.88 -14.82
N GLU A 240 0.14 26.99 -14.29
CA GLU A 240 0.64 27.63 -13.07
C GLU A 240 0.63 26.69 -11.86
N GLU A 241 -0.34 25.78 -11.73
CA GLU A 241 -0.39 24.75 -10.68
C GLU A 241 0.69 23.67 -10.88
N VAL A 242 1.01 23.33 -12.14
CA VAL A 242 2.10 22.41 -12.48
C VAL A 242 3.45 23.07 -12.20
N ILE A 243 3.61 24.35 -12.54
CA ILE A 243 4.80 25.17 -12.21
C ILE A 243 5.02 25.14 -10.70
N ASP A 244 3.99 25.45 -9.92
CA ASP A 244 4.04 25.49 -8.44
C ASP A 244 4.37 24.11 -7.82
N VAL A 245 3.83 23.01 -8.39
CA VAL A 245 4.18 21.65 -7.96
C VAL A 245 5.62 21.29 -8.31
N LEU A 246 6.09 21.64 -9.50
CA LEU A 246 7.47 21.40 -9.93
C LEU A 246 8.46 22.16 -9.03
N GLN A 247 8.17 23.41 -8.68
CA GLN A 247 8.94 24.20 -7.71
C GLN A 247 9.00 23.53 -6.34
N ARG A 248 7.85 23.14 -5.78
CA ARG A 248 7.80 22.49 -4.45
C ARG A 248 8.46 21.11 -4.41
N SER A 249 8.45 20.40 -5.54
CA SER A 249 9.06 19.07 -5.65
C SER A 249 10.59 19.12 -5.75
N GLY A 250 11.16 20.30 -6.07
CA GLY A 250 12.59 20.46 -6.35
C GLY A 250 13.04 19.76 -7.64
N TYR A 251 12.09 19.34 -8.49
CA TYR A 251 12.37 18.65 -9.76
C TYR A 251 12.92 19.60 -10.82
N MET A 252 12.50 20.86 -10.78
CA MET A 252 13.00 21.94 -11.63
C MET A 252 13.28 23.18 -10.78
N THR A 253 14.34 23.90 -11.14
CA THR A 253 14.62 25.20 -10.52
C THR A 253 13.62 26.25 -11.02
N PRO A 254 13.36 27.32 -10.24
CA PRO A 254 12.53 28.43 -10.69
C PRO A 254 12.98 29.01 -12.03
N GLN A 255 14.30 29.10 -12.26
CA GLN A 255 14.90 29.57 -13.50
C GLN A 255 14.56 28.67 -14.70
N HIS A 256 14.57 27.35 -14.49
CA HIS A 256 14.20 26.37 -15.54
C HIS A 256 12.73 26.54 -15.96
N LEU A 257 11.84 26.85 -15.01
CA LEU A 257 10.42 27.06 -15.28
C LEU A 257 10.17 28.39 -16.00
N ILE A 258 10.85 29.47 -15.58
CA ILE A 258 10.79 30.78 -16.24
C ILE A 258 11.32 30.68 -17.68
N LEU A 259 12.39 29.90 -17.90
CA LEU A 259 12.90 29.63 -19.24
C LEU A 259 11.85 28.95 -20.12
N ILE A 260 11.24 27.87 -19.64
CA ILE A 260 10.22 27.12 -20.39
C ILE A 260 9.02 28.03 -20.70
N ASP A 261 8.52 28.78 -19.71
CA ASP A 261 7.37 29.67 -19.87
C ASP A 261 7.63 30.78 -20.89
N THR A 262 8.74 31.51 -20.73
CA THR A 262 9.06 32.67 -21.60
C THR A 262 9.38 32.26 -23.04
N VAL A 263 10.06 31.13 -23.26
CA VAL A 263 10.37 30.61 -24.60
C VAL A 263 9.11 30.10 -25.32
N LEU A 264 8.19 29.50 -24.57
CA LEU A 264 6.94 28.95 -25.08
C LEU A 264 5.77 29.95 -25.11
N THR A 265 5.96 31.16 -24.59
CA THR A 265 4.96 32.23 -24.61
C THR A 265 4.64 32.63 -26.06
N ILE A 266 3.36 32.86 -26.35
CA ILE A 266 2.87 33.20 -27.68
C ILE A 266 3.46 34.51 -28.24
N PRO A 267 3.86 34.53 -29.54
CA PRO A 267 4.14 35.78 -30.24
C PRO A 267 2.92 36.70 -30.24
N ALA A 268 3.11 37.91 -29.73
CA ALA A 268 2.08 38.93 -29.72
C ALA A 268 1.75 39.40 -31.14
N THR A 269 0.54 39.93 -31.32
CA THR A 269 0.08 40.45 -32.62
C THR A 269 0.81 41.73 -33.04
N THR A 270 1.52 42.39 -32.13
CA THR A 270 2.30 43.60 -32.39
C THR A 270 3.80 43.34 -32.31
N VAL A 271 4.54 44.02 -33.18
CA VAL A 271 6.00 43.94 -33.26
C VAL A 271 6.66 44.33 -31.92
N GLU A 272 6.10 45.30 -31.20
CA GLU A 272 6.67 45.77 -29.93
C GLU A 272 6.51 44.76 -28.79
N ALA A 273 5.34 44.13 -28.68
CA ALA A 273 5.11 43.08 -27.69
C ALA A 273 5.92 41.81 -28.04
N GLU A 274 6.16 41.57 -29.33
CA GLU A 274 7.08 40.54 -29.80
C GLU A 274 8.53 40.81 -29.37
N TYR A 275 9.01 42.05 -29.50
CA TYR A 275 10.33 42.43 -28.99
C TYR A 275 10.44 42.23 -27.48
N ARG A 276 9.43 42.66 -26.71
CA ARG A 276 9.41 42.47 -25.24
C ARG A 276 9.48 41.00 -24.85
N ARG A 277 8.75 40.14 -25.54
CA ARG A 277 8.79 38.69 -25.34
C ARG A 277 10.17 38.10 -25.64
N ARG A 278 10.78 38.49 -26.76
CA ARG A 278 12.15 38.04 -27.12
C ARG A 278 13.17 38.46 -26.08
N ILE A 279 13.09 39.71 -25.60
CA ILE A 279 13.96 40.21 -24.53
C ILE A 279 13.76 39.38 -23.25
N ALA A 280 12.52 39.10 -22.87
CA ALA A 280 12.22 38.28 -21.70
C ALA A 280 12.77 36.85 -21.83
N ALA A 281 12.63 36.22 -23.00
CA ALA A 281 13.18 34.89 -23.27
C ALA A 281 14.71 34.89 -23.24
N ILE A 282 15.37 35.90 -23.82
CA ILE A 282 16.83 36.06 -23.75
C ILE A 282 17.28 36.18 -22.29
N ASN A 283 16.62 37.02 -21.50
CA ASN A 283 16.94 37.19 -20.09
C ASN A 283 16.74 35.90 -19.29
N ALA A 284 15.70 35.12 -19.60
CA ALA A 284 15.45 33.84 -18.96
C ALA A 284 16.49 32.77 -19.32
N VAL A 285 16.94 32.73 -20.58
CA VAL A 285 18.06 31.88 -21.02
C VAL A 285 19.33 32.24 -20.25
N THR A 286 19.68 33.52 -20.21
CA THR A 286 20.86 33.99 -19.47
C THR A 286 20.80 33.59 -18.00
N ALA A 287 19.66 33.82 -17.34
CA ALA A 287 19.46 33.45 -15.94
C ALA A 287 19.50 31.93 -15.69
N PHE A 288 19.14 31.11 -16.68
CA PHE A 288 19.21 29.66 -16.58
C PHE A 288 20.64 29.13 -16.78
N CYS A 289 21.45 29.77 -17.63
CA CYS A 289 22.84 29.35 -17.86
C CYS A 289 23.69 29.36 -16.58
N ASP A 290 23.35 30.17 -15.59
CA ASP A 290 24.03 30.23 -14.28
C ASP A 290 23.58 29.12 -13.31
N VAL A 291 22.63 28.28 -13.69
CA VAL A 291 22.13 27.17 -12.86
C VAL A 291 22.98 25.93 -13.09
N GLU A 292 23.71 25.50 -12.06
CA GLU A 292 24.37 24.19 -12.07
C GLU A 292 23.32 23.06 -12.05
N GLU A 293 23.25 22.27 -13.12
CA GLU A 293 22.55 20.99 -13.12
C GLU A 293 23.28 20.04 -12.15
N GLY A 294 22.77 19.92 -10.93
CA GLY A 294 23.37 19.09 -9.88
C GLY A 294 23.59 17.63 -10.33
N ALA A 295 24.50 16.93 -9.65
CA ALA A 295 24.84 15.53 -9.96
C ALA A 295 23.59 14.62 -10.03
N PRO A 296 23.56 13.60 -10.91
CA PRO A 296 22.44 12.67 -11.01
C PRO A 296 22.13 12.09 -9.64
N SER A 297 20.99 12.49 -9.07
CA SER A 297 20.69 12.14 -7.68
C SER A 297 20.60 10.61 -7.53
N GLN A 298 21.55 10.01 -6.80
CA GLN A 298 21.35 8.68 -6.23
C GLN A 298 20.23 8.81 -5.21
N ARG A 299 19.00 8.50 -5.64
CA ARG A 299 17.82 8.60 -4.78
C ARG A 299 17.99 7.73 -3.54
N THR A 300 18.29 8.39 -2.42
CA THR A 300 17.75 7.96 -1.13
C THR A 300 16.25 8.23 -1.19
N ILE A 301 15.44 7.20 -1.01
CA ILE A 301 13.98 7.27 -1.04
C ILE A 301 13.51 8.31 -0.01
N CYS A 302 13.23 9.53 -0.45
CA CYS A 302 12.52 10.53 0.35
C CYS A 302 11.08 10.05 0.52
N LEU A 303 10.78 9.51 1.69
CA LEU A 303 9.41 9.43 2.20
C LEU A 303 8.83 10.86 2.23
N PRO A 304 7.57 11.08 1.84
CA PRO A 304 6.98 12.41 1.90
C PRO A 304 7.01 12.93 3.34
N LYS A 305 7.70 14.05 3.57
CA LYS A 305 7.59 14.84 4.79
C LYS A 305 6.11 15.11 5.03
N LYS A 306 5.57 14.60 6.15
CA LYS A 306 4.26 15.03 6.65
C LYS A 306 4.32 16.55 6.81
N ARG A 307 3.33 17.24 6.24
CA ARG A 307 3.10 18.68 6.46
C ARG A 307 3.02 18.93 7.97
N ALA A 308 3.81 19.87 8.46
CA ALA A 308 3.57 20.50 9.75
C ALA A 308 2.29 21.33 9.63
N ALA A 309 1.33 21.09 10.51
CA ALA A 309 0.19 21.97 10.70
C ALA A 309 0.63 23.17 11.56
N PRO A 310 0.04 24.37 11.34
CA PRO A 310 0.41 25.56 12.08
C PRO A 310 -0.11 25.50 13.52
N ASP A 311 0.67 26.11 14.41
CA ASP A 311 0.45 26.25 15.84
C ASP A 311 -0.91 26.88 16.18
N VAL A 312 -1.66 26.23 17.06
CA VAL A 312 -2.64 26.89 17.93
C VAL A 312 -2.36 26.42 19.36
N ALA A 313 -1.96 27.38 20.18
CA ALA A 313 -1.73 27.21 21.60
C ALA A 313 -3.03 26.80 22.32
N SER A 314 -2.92 25.84 23.24
CA SER A 314 -3.61 25.91 24.53
C SER A 314 -2.92 25.00 25.54
N SER A 315 -2.61 25.62 26.67
CA SER A 315 -2.07 25.03 27.89
C SER A 315 -3.08 24.09 28.57
N THR A 316 -2.60 23.16 29.39
CA THR A 316 -2.90 23.06 30.84
C THR A 316 -2.30 21.78 31.46
N HIS A 317 -1.58 22.00 32.57
CA HIS A 317 -1.35 21.15 33.74
C HIS A 317 -1.31 19.60 33.63
N SER A 318 -0.19 19.00 34.01
CA SER A 318 -0.03 18.34 35.33
C SER A 318 1.33 17.66 35.50
N LYS A 319 2.14 18.16 36.43
CA LYS A 319 3.23 17.42 37.08
C LYS A 319 2.59 16.40 38.03
N LYS A 320 2.61 15.11 37.69
CA LYS A 320 2.70 13.96 38.62
C LYS A 320 2.77 12.67 37.80
N GLN A 321 3.56 11.71 38.29
CA GLN A 321 3.85 10.38 37.70
C GLN A 321 4.91 10.33 36.59
N LYS A 322 6.17 10.61 36.95
CA LYS A 322 7.33 10.21 36.13
C LYS A 322 8.08 8.99 36.66
N HIS A 323 7.74 8.49 37.86
CA HIS A 323 8.54 7.49 38.57
C HIS A 323 7.96 6.06 38.55
N SER A 324 6.85 5.80 37.84
CA SER A 324 6.24 4.45 37.73
C SER A 324 6.31 3.83 36.33
N LEU A 325 6.44 4.64 35.27
CA LEU A 325 6.39 4.18 33.87
C LEU A 325 7.73 3.62 33.37
N GLU A 326 8.84 4.08 33.94
CA GLU A 326 10.18 3.59 33.58
C GLU A 326 10.41 2.16 34.09
N ASP A 327 9.79 1.79 35.23
CA ASP A 327 9.91 0.45 35.81
C ASP A 327 9.07 -0.58 35.03
N GLU A 328 7.83 -0.25 34.65
CA GLU A 328 6.99 -1.13 33.82
C GLU A 328 7.58 -1.35 32.42
N THR A 329 8.12 -0.31 31.79
CA THR A 329 8.73 -0.43 30.46
C THR A 329 10.03 -1.23 30.48
N ALA A 330 10.81 -1.17 31.56
CA ALA A 330 11.98 -2.01 31.77
C ALA A 330 11.60 -3.49 32.04
N VAL A 331 10.51 -3.74 32.77
CA VAL A 331 9.98 -5.10 33.00
C VAL A 331 9.51 -5.73 31.69
N VAL A 332 8.70 -5.04 30.89
CA VAL A 332 8.21 -5.53 29.59
C VAL A 332 9.36 -5.81 28.61
N LEU A 333 10.42 -5.01 28.65
CA LEU A 333 11.59 -5.23 27.80
C LEU A 333 12.43 -6.45 28.27
N ARG A 334 12.56 -6.66 29.59
CA ARG A 334 13.24 -7.84 30.16
C ARG A 334 12.50 -9.12 29.80
N GLU A 335 11.17 -9.14 29.92
CA GLU A 335 10.34 -10.27 29.48
C GLU A 335 10.45 -10.55 27.98
N ALA A 336 10.49 -9.49 27.15
CA ALA A 336 10.68 -9.62 25.71
C ALA A 336 12.09 -10.13 25.33
N ILE A 337 13.11 -9.84 26.12
CA ILE A 337 14.47 -10.38 25.92
C ILE A 337 14.52 -11.86 26.31
N ALA A 338 13.93 -12.22 27.45
CA ALA A 338 13.87 -13.61 27.93
C ALA A 338 13.09 -14.52 26.96
N SER A 339 11.95 -14.05 26.44
CA SER A 339 11.12 -14.82 25.49
C SER A 339 11.77 -15.09 24.12
N VAL A 340 12.92 -14.46 23.84
CA VAL A 340 13.65 -14.58 22.58
C VAL A 340 14.93 -15.42 22.73
N GLN A 341 15.35 -15.67 23.97
CA GLN A 341 16.35 -16.67 24.27
C GLN A 341 15.65 -18.03 24.27
N VAL A 342 16.16 -18.94 23.44
CA VAL A 342 15.54 -20.25 23.20
C VAL A 342 16.39 -21.32 23.89
N ASP A 343 15.77 -22.13 24.76
CA ASP A 343 16.46 -23.19 25.52
C ASP A 343 16.48 -24.54 24.78
N SER A 344 15.60 -24.73 23.78
CA SER A 344 15.53 -25.94 22.94
C SER A 344 15.36 -25.59 21.45
N PRO A 345 16.02 -26.32 20.53
CA PRO A 345 16.04 -25.96 19.10
C PRO A 345 14.66 -25.96 18.41
N ASP A 346 13.64 -26.57 19.02
CA ASP A 346 12.27 -26.67 18.49
C ASP A 346 11.37 -25.50 18.93
N GLN A 347 11.75 -24.72 19.93
CA GLN A 347 10.97 -23.61 20.44
C GLN A 347 11.14 -22.37 19.55
N ARG A 348 10.02 -21.81 19.08
CA ARG A 348 10.02 -20.65 18.19
C ARG A 348 9.50 -19.41 18.89
N PRO A 349 10.31 -18.35 19.01
CA PRO A 349 9.83 -17.11 19.60
C PRO A 349 8.86 -16.39 18.66
N GLU A 350 7.99 -15.58 19.24
CA GLU A 350 7.06 -14.72 18.50
C GLU A 350 7.61 -13.31 18.27
N ILE A 351 8.76 -12.97 18.83
CA ILE A 351 9.34 -11.63 18.81
C ILE A 351 10.71 -11.66 18.11
N CYS A 352 11.03 -10.61 17.35
CA CYS A 352 12.30 -10.52 16.62
C CYS A 352 13.45 -10.04 17.51
N PHE A 353 14.46 -10.89 17.70
CA PHE A 353 15.64 -10.61 18.54
C PHE A 353 16.41 -9.34 18.16
N LEU A 354 16.55 -9.06 16.85
CA LEU A 354 17.19 -7.83 16.37
C LEU A 354 16.33 -6.58 16.56
N CYS A 355 14.99 -6.72 16.62
CA CYS A 355 14.13 -5.59 16.96
C CYS A 355 14.14 -5.31 18.46
N VAL A 356 14.10 -6.35 19.30
CA VAL A 356 14.19 -6.22 20.76
C VAL A 356 15.51 -5.59 21.16
N GLY A 357 16.62 -6.04 20.55
CA GLY A 357 17.96 -5.54 20.84
C GLY A 357 18.30 -4.16 20.27
N ASN A 358 17.43 -3.50 19.50
CA ASN A 358 17.76 -2.20 18.87
C ASN A 358 17.24 -1.02 19.72
N PRO A 359 18.15 -0.21 20.33
CA PRO A 359 17.75 0.93 21.16
C PRO A 359 17.13 2.07 20.35
N ASN A 360 17.38 2.16 19.04
CA ASN A 360 16.87 3.22 18.17
C ASN A 360 15.43 2.98 17.68
N LEU A 361 14.79 1.89 18.11
CA LEU A 361 13.39 1.59 17.80
C LEU A 361 12.48 1.92 18.99
N GLN A 362 11.29 2.47 18.72
CA GLN A 362 10.25 2.66 19.73
C GLN A 362 9.82 1.32 20.36
N LEU A 363 9.50 1.31 21.66
CA LEU A 363 9.20 0.10 22.45
C LEU A 363 8.16 -0.80 21.79
N ALA A 364 7.06 -0.24 21.28
CA ALA A 364 6.01 -1.00 20.56
C ALA A 364 6.50 -1.75 19.31
N LYS A 365 7.60 -1.29 18.68
CA LYS A 365 8.23 -1.97 17.54
C LYS A 365 9.28 -2.99 18.00
N ARG A 366 9.84 -2.83 19.20
CA ARG A 366 10.80 -3.75 19.82
C ARG A 366 10.08 -5.00 20.33
N THR A 367 8.94 -4.85 20.98
CA THR A 367 8.14 -5.92 21.60
C THR A 367 7.05 -6.49 20.70
N LYS A 368 7.09 -6.20 19.39
CA LYS A 368 6.05 -6.64 18.45
C LYS A 368 6.03 -8.17 18.34
N LYS A 369 4.92 -8.77 18.76
CA LYS A 369 4.60 -10.19 18.57
C LYS A 369 4.09 -10.47 17.15
N TYR A 370 4.60 -11.53 16.55
CA TYR A 370 4.17 -12.05 15.25
C TYR A 370 3.26 -13.26 15.46
N HIS A 371 2.16 -13.30 14.72
CA HIS A 371 1.12 -14.33 14.86
C HIS A 371 1.59 -15.74 14.48
N ASP A 372 2.56 -15.87 13.57
CA ASP A 372 3.10 -17.15 13.14
C ASP A 372 4.62 -17.08 12.92
N PRO A 373 5.34 -18.19 13.15
CA PRO A 373 6.79 -18.25 12.94
C PRO A 373 7.22 -17.89 11.51
N GLY A 374 6.40 -18.19 10.50
CA GLY A 374 6.67 -17.83 9.12
C GLY A 374 6.67 -16.31 8.88
N SER A 375 5.76 -15.59 9.54
CA SER A 375 5.72 -14.12 9.52
C SER A 375 6.91 -13.49 10.22
N LEU A 376 7.41 -14.10 11.31
CA LEU A 376 8.65 -13.68 11.95
C LEU A 376 9.86 -13.90 11.02
N THR A 377 9.98 -15.07 10.40
CA THR A 377 11.07 -15.36 9.45
C THR A 377 11.04 -14.41 8.25
N ARG A 378 9.84 -14.11 7.72
CA ARG A 378 9.67 -13.16 6.61
C ARG A 378 10.06 -11.74 7.02
N HIS A 379 9.72 -11.32 8.23
CA HIS A 379 10.13 -10.05 8.80
C HIS A 379 11.65 -9.95 8.95
N PHE A 380 12.26 -10.99 9.54
CA PHE A 380 13.71 -11.09 9.73
C PHE A 380 14.45 -10.96 8.40
N ARG A 381 14.08 -11.75 7.38
CA ARG A 381 14.70 -11.68 6.05
C ARG A 381 14.57 -10.29 5.42
N ARG A 382 13.34 -9.76 5.31
CA ARG A 382 13.10 -8.48 4.61
C ARG A 382 13.69 -7.26 5.29
N LYS A 383 13.70 -7.23 6.62
CA LYS A 383 14.08 -6.02 7.37
C LYS A 383 15.54 -6.07 7.81
N HIS A 384 16.06 -7.25 8.13
CA HIS A 384 17.38 -7.39 8.74
C HIS A 384 18.40 -8.13 7.86
N VAL A 385 17.98 -8.84 6.80
CA VAL A 385 18.92 -9.59 5.94
C VAL A 385 19.01 -8.98 4.53
N ASP A 386 17.89 -8.61 3.93
CA ASP A 386 17.81 -8.04 2.57
C ASP A 386 18.26 -6.57 2.53
N ARG A 387 18.20 -5.87 3.68
CA ARG A 387 18.70 -4.50 3.84
C ARG A 387 20.19 -4.42 4.17
N LEU A 388 20.83 -5.55 4.47
CA LEU A 388 22.28 -5.62 4.63
C LEU A 388 22.89 -5.73 3.22
N GLY A 389 23.46 -4.63 2.74
CA GLY A 389 24.21 -4.60 1.47
C GLY A 389 25.45 -5.48 1.51
N SER A 390 26.19 -5.55 0.40
CA SER A 390 27.43 -6.33 0.24
C SER A 390 28.60 -5.91 1.15
N GLY A 391 28.44 -4.84 1.95
CA GLY A 391 29.45 -4.29 2.87
C GLY A 391 29.07 -4.40 4.35
N PHE A 392 28.44 -5.48 4.79
CA PHE A 392 28.14 -5.70 6.21
C PHE A 392 29.44 -5.75 7.03
N ARG A 393 29.73 -4.68 7.77
CA ARG A 393 30.72 -4.70 8.85
C ARG A 393 30.04 -5.34 10.05
N GLY A 394 30.58 -6.47 10.50
CA GLY A 394 29.95 -7.33 11.50
C GLY A 394 29.27 -6.62 12.67
N SER A 395 28.19 -7.21 13.18
CA SER A 395 27.38 -6.65 14.26
C SER A 395 27.36 -7.58 15.47
N GLN A 396 27.36 -7.02 16.68
CA GLN A 396 27.11 -7.82 17.89
C GLN A 396 25.60 -8.07 18.08
N CYS A 397 25.24 -9.27 18.52
CA CYS A 397 23.88 -9.55 18.95
C CYS A 397 23.62 -8.91 20.33
N ASN A 398 22.74 -7.92 20.39
CA ASN A 398 22.43 -7.20 21.62
C ASN A 398 21.59 -8.01 22.65
N VAL A 399 21.29 -9.28 22.35
CA VAL A 399 20.52 -10.20 23.22
C VAL A 399 21.43 -11.24 23.90
N CYS A 400 22.47 -11.72 23.22
CA CYS A 400 23.36 -12.77 23.73
C CYS A 400 24.86 -12.45 23.57
N GLY A 401 25.20 -11.26 23.06
CA GLY A 401 26.57 -10.74 23.01
C GLY A 401 27.47 -11.33 21.92
N VAL A 402 26.98 -12.27 21.10
CA VAL A 402 27.79 -12.94 20.05
C VAL A 402 28.11 -11.98 18.90
N ILE A 403 29.36 -11.97 18.45
CA ILE A 403 29.82 -11.17 17.30
C ILE A 403 29.43 -11.89 16.00
N LEU A 404 28.71 -11.19 15.13
CA LEU A 404 28.23 -11.70 13.86
C LEU A 404 29.02 -11.01 12.74
N GLU A 405 30.09 -11.65 12.30
CA GLU A 405 31.05 -11.07 11.34
C GLU A 405 30.44 -10.93 9.94
N ASN A 406 29.71 -11.95 9.50
CA ASN A 406 29.20 -12.06 8.14
C ASN A 406 27.70 -12.41 8.11
N LYS A 407 27.06 -12.15 6.96
CA LYS A 407 25.64 -12.46 6.72
C LYS A 407 25.29 -13.92 7.03
N MET A 408 26.19 -14.86 6.71
CA MET A 408 26.02 -16.28 7.01
C MET A 408 26.05 -16.57 8.53
N HIS A 409 26.95 -15.91 9.28
CA HIS A 409 27.02 -16.04 10.73
C HIS A 409 25.73 -15.51 11.39
N LEU A 410 25.19 -14.39 10.90
CA LEU A 410 23.90 -13.87 11.36
C LEU A 410 22.75 -14.86 11.13
N MET A 411 22.71 -15.52 9.97
CA MET A 411 21.66 -16.49 9.64
C MET A 411 21.76 -17.76 10.52
N ASN A 412 22.95 -18.31 10.69
CA ASN A 412 23.17 -19.49 11.53
C ASN A 412 22.94 -19.17 13.02
N HIS A 413 23.28 -17.97 13.46
CA HIS A 413 23.02 -17.50 14.81
C HIS A 413 21.53 -17.32 15.09
N ALA A 414 20.80 -16.74 14.12
CA ALA A 414 19.35 -16.58 14.20
C ALA A 414 18.62 -17.92 14.28
N GLU A 415 19.13 -18.96 13.62
CA GLU A 415 18.61 -20.33 13.68
C GLU A 415 18.94 -21.00 15.03
N SER A 416 20.23 -21.06 15.39
CA SER A 416 20.71 -21.85 16.53
C SER A 416 20.45 -21.25 17.91
N LYS A 417 20.38 -19.92 18.04
CA LYS A 417 20.24 -19.24 19.34
C LYS A 417 18.88 -18.58 19.56
N HIS A 418 18.16 -18.28 18.48
CA HIS A 418 16.93 -17.49 18.53
C HIS A 418 15.78 -18.05 17.69
N GLY A 419 15.91 -19.25 17.08
CA GLY A 419 14.82 -19.96 16.39
C GLY A 419 14.10 -19.18 15.28
N ALA A 420 14.69 -18.10 14.75
CA ALA A 420 14.01 -17.12 13.89
C ALA A 420 13.94 -17.53 12.41
N VAL A 421 14.71 -18.54 12.00
CA VAL A 421 14.78 -19.08 10.62
C VAL A 421 14.83 -20.60 10.68
N SER A 422 14.15 -21.28 9.75
CA SER A 422 14.17 -22.74 9.60
C SER A 422 14.72 -23.14 8.22
N ARG A 423 15.47 -24.25 8.17
CA ARG A 423 15.99 -24.88 6.95
C ARG A 423 15.00 -25.77 6.21
N THR A 424 13.79 -26.00 6.71
CA THR A 424 12.80 -26.77 5.95
C THR A 424 12.37 -25.99 4.70
N PRO A 425 12.57 -26.54 3.49
CA PRO A 425 11.86 -26.07 2.31
C PRO A 425 10.37 -26.22 2.59
N LEU A 426 9.59 -25.21 2.19
CA LEU A 426 8.13 -25.15 2.35
C LEU A 426 7.44 -26.39 1.80
#